data_AF-A0A1H6QQK0-F1
#
_entry.id   AF-A0A1H6QQK0-F1
#
_cell.length_a   1.000
_cell.length_b   1.000
_cell.length_c   1.000
_cell.angle_alpha   90.00
_cell.angle_beta   90.00
_cell.angle_gamma   90.00
#
_symmetry.space_group_name_H-M   'P 1'
#
loop_
_entity.id
_entity.type
_entity.pdbx_description
1 polymer ?
#
loop_
_entity_poly.entity_id
_entity_poly.type
_entity_poly.pdbx_seq_one_letter_code
_entity_poly.pdbx_strand_id
1 'polypeptide(L)'
;MFTRFEEFAANSMLGHRDSPPRAQGRLHFTQDWQRSLYGLALALSKAGHFEWEAFRQNLIGSISSWEQLPCDNQPPWDYYGRFLEALIQVLQEHSLLDTDELQSRLSALKSDTQNTDSRSIP
;
A
#
# COMPACT_ATOMS: atom_id res chain seq x y z
N MET A 1 5.65 21.31 -8.98
CA MET A 1 6.29 21.65 -7.70
C MET A 1 5.46 20.97 -6.61
N PHE A 2 5.86 19.78 -6.15
CA PHE A 2 5.05 18.92 -5.23
C PHE A 2 5.77 18.56 -3.92
N THR A 3 6.86 19.25 -3.59
CA THR A 3 7.91 18.70 -2.71
C THR A 3 7.62 18.68 -1.21
N ARG A 4 6.82 19.61 -0.64
CA ARG A 4 6.79 19.74 0.84
C ARG A 4 6.11 18.59 1.59
N PHE A 5 5.01 18.05 1.04
CA PHE A 5 4.29 16.95 1.69
C PHE A 5 4.99 15.61 1.47
N GLU A 6 5.54 15.38 0.28
CA GLU A 6 6.32 14.17 -0.02
C GLU A 6 7.58 14.09 0.85
N GLU A 7 8.27 15.22 1.02
CA GLU A 7 9.42 15.32 1.91
C GLU A 7 9.03 15.13 3.38
N PHE A 8 7.91 15.71 3.83
CA PHE A 8 7.38 15.47 5.17
C PHE A 8 7.08 13.98 5.39
N ALA A 9 6.31 13.36 4.49
CA ALA A 9 5.96 11.95 4.55
C ALA A 9 7.20 11.05 4.62
N ALA A 10 8.18 11.31 3.76
CA ALA A 10 9.44 10.56 3.71
C ALA A 10 10.34 10.79 4.93
N ASN A 11 10.31 11.99 5.53
CA ASN A 11 11.09 12.32 6.72
C ASN A 11 10.44 11.77 8.00
N SER A 12 9.11 11.76 8.08
CA SER A 12 8.36 11.19 9.20
C SER A 12 8.52 9.66 9.31
N MET A 13 8.79 8.97 8.20
CA MET A 13 9.10 7.54 8.21
C MET A 13 10.58 7.24 8.48
N LEU A 14 11.44 8.25 8.41
CA LEU A 14 12.89 8.08 8.47
C LEU A 14 13.33 7.74 9.90
N GLY A 15 13.97 6.56 10.07
CA GLY A 15 14.41 6.08 11.39
C GLY A 15 13.37 5.28 12.17
N HIS A 16 12.18 5.06 11.59
CA HIS A 16 11.14 4.19 12.15
C HIS A 16 11.16 2.79 11.51
N ARG A 17 10.54 1.81 12.18
CA ARG A 17 10.41 0.41 11.68
C ARG A 17 9.67 0.32 10.34
N ASP A 18 8.90 1.36 10.02
CA ASP A 18 8.10 1.51 8.80
C ASP A 18 8.91 2.09 7.66
N SER A 19 10.22 2.30 7.86
CA SER A 19 11.10 2.87 6.86
C SER A 19 11.02 2.04 5.57
N PRO A 20 10.56 2.62 4.46
CA PRO A 20 10.50 1.90 3.20
C PRO A 20 11.89 1.49 2.75
N PRO A 21 12.05 0.34 2.05
CA PRO A 21 13.32 -0.08 1.51
C PRO A 21 13.85 0.99 0.53
N ARG A 22 15.00 1.57 0.87
CA ARG A 22 15.67 2.58 0.05
C ARG A 22 16.86 1.95 -0.65
N ALA A 23 16.87 2.05 -1.97
CA ALA A 23 18.07 1.77 -2.77
C ALA A 23 18.65 3.11 -3.20
N GLN A 24 19.91 3.38 -2.82
CA GLN A 24 20.63 4.61 -3.18
C GLN A 24 19.89 5.91 -2.82
N GLY A 25 19.27 5.97 -1.63
CA GLY A 25 18.60 7.19 -1.14
C GLY A 25 17.24 7.49 -1.76
N ARG A 26 16.73 6.65 -2.68
CA ARG A 26 15.39 6.74 -3.25
C ARG A 26 14.54 5.53 -2.85
N LEU A 27 13.22 5.70 -2.82
CA LEU A 27 12.25 4.61 -2.65
C LEU A 27 12.50 3.57 -3.74
N HIS A 28 12.73 2.33 -3.34
CA HIS A 28 12.98 1.25 -4.28
C HIS A 28 11.68 0.51 -4.57
N PHE A 29 11.09 0.80 -5.73
CA PHE A 29 9.94 0.09 -6.25
C PHE A 29 10.41 -1.01 -7.21
N THR A 30 10.07 -2.26 -6.91
CA THR A 30 10.28 -3.42 -7.76
C THR A 30 9.23 -3.53 -8.87
N GLN A 31 8.00 -3.04 -8.62
CA GLN A 31 6.87 -3.17 -9.53
C GLN A 31 6.11 -1.84 -9.67
N ASP A 32 5.53 -1.59 -10.85
CA ASP A 32 4.80 -0.33 -11.13
C ASP A 32 3.65 -0.06 -10.16
N TRP A 33 2.92 -1.10 -9.72
CA TRP A 33 1.83 -0.94 -8.76
C TRP A 33 2.31 -0.41 -7.40
N GLN A 34 3.55 -0.68 -6.99
CA GLN A 34 4.10 -0.22 -5.72
C GLN A 34 4.29 1.31 -5.73
N ARG A 35 4.70 1.85 -6.88
CA ARG A 35 4.78 3.30 -7.09
C ARG A 35 3.39 3.93 -7.10
N SER A 36 2.45 3.32 -7.81
CA SER A 36 1.06 3.79 -7.86
C SER A 36 0.41 3.77 -6.47
N LEU A 37 0.66 2.73 -5.67
CA LEU A 37 0.17 2.59 -4.30
C LEU A 37 0.71 3.69 -3.39
N TYR A 38 2.01 3.95 -3.45
CA TYR A 38 2.64 5.02 -2.67
C TYR A 38 2.08 6.40 -3.07
N GLY A 39 1.96 6.65 -4.37
CA GLY A 39 1.36 7.88 -4.88
C GLY A 39 -0.11 8.06 -4.47
N LEU A 40 -0.89 6.97 -4.46
CA LEU A 40 -2.28 6.99 -4.04
C LEU A 40 -2.41 7.30 -2.54
N ALA A 41 -1.61 6.66 -1.69
CA ALA A 41 -1.58 6.94 -0.26
C ALA A 41 -1.25 8.41 0.03
N LEU A 42 -0.25 8.96 -0.67
CA LEU A 42 0.08 10.39 -0.54
C LEU A 42 -1.03 11.30 -1.06
N ALA A 43 -1.64 10.97 -2.19
CA ALA A 43 -2.70 11.79 -2.78
C ALA A 43 -3.93 11.86 -1.87
N LEU A 44 -4.34 10.74 -1.29
CA LEU A 44 -5.46 10.67 -0.36
C LEU A 44 -5.15 11.44 0.94
N SER A 45 -3.96 11.25 1.51
CA SER A 45 -3.59 11.98 2.72
C SER A 45 -3.47 13.49 2.46
N LYS A 46 -2.88 13.87 1.32
CA LYS A 46 -2.81 15.28 0.89
C LYS A 46 -4.18 15.90 0.64
N ALA A 47 -5.13 15.11 0.15
CA ALA A 47 -6.51 15.54 -0.01
C ALA A 47 -7.27 15.67 1.32
N GLY A 48 -6.65 15.31 2.45
CA GLY A 48 -7.24 15.43 3.78
C GLY A 48 -8.23 14.31 4.13
N HIS A 49 -8.25 13.23 3.34
CA HIS A 49 -9.10 12.09 3.60
C HIS A 49 -8.70 11.34 4.87
N PHE A 50 -7.39 11.24 5.13
CA PHE A 50 -6.81 10.69 6.36
C PHE A 50 -5.46 11.35 6.67
N GLU A 51 -5.07 11.31 7.94
CA GLU A 51 -3.75 11.80 8.35
C GLU A 51 -2.66 10.80 7.99
N TRP A 52 -1.56 11.29 7.42
CA TRP A 52 -0.40 10.46 7.06
C TRP A 52 0.16 9.70 8.27
N GLU A 53 0.10 10.32 9.45
CA GLU A 53 0.55 9.70 10.69
C GLU A 53 -0.35 8.53 11.10
N ALA A 54 -1.67 8.61 10.91
CA ALA A 54 -2.60 7.52 11.17
C ALA A 54 -2.29 6.31 10.27
N PHE A 55 -2.08 6.55 8.98
CA PHE A 55 -1.61 5.52 8.05
C PHE A 55 -0.28 4.90 8.50
N ARG A 56 0.69 5.70 8.94
CA ARG A 56 1.98 5.20 9.45
C ARG A 56 1.78 4.31 10.69
N GLN A 57 0.90 4.67 11.63
CA GLN A 57 0.61 3.84 12.80
C GLN A 57 0.00 2.49 12.39
N ASN A 58 -0.93 2.46 11.44
CA ASN A 58 -1.47 1.20 10.91
C ASN A 58 -0.40 0.34 10.24
N LEU A 59 0.57 0.96 9.56
CA LEU A 59 1.70 0.26 8.98
C LEU A 59 2.60 -0.38 10.05
N ILE A 60 2.94 0.36 11.12
CA ILE A 60 3.66 -0.18 12.29
C ILE A 60 2.91 -1.38 12.85
N GLY A 61 1.59 -1.24 13.01
CA GLY A 61 0.71 -2.28 13.53
C GLY A 61 0.73 -3.53 12.65
N SER A 62 0.55 -3.39 11.33
CA SER A 62 0.53 -4.51 10.39
C SER A 62 1.88 -5.25 10.33
N ILE A 63 2.99 -4.50 10.38
CA ILE A 63 4.34 -5.05 10.49
C ILE A 63 4.48 -5.84 11.79
N SER A 64 4.11 -5.24 12.92
CA SER A 64 4.21 -5.87 14.24
C SER A 64 3.35 -7.13 14.32
N SER A 65 2.12 -7.10 13.79
CA SER A 65 1.24 -8.27 13.73
C SER A 65 1.87 -9.41 12.92
N TRP A 66 2.58 -9.11 11.84
CA TRP A 66 3.29 -10.12 11.08
C TRP A 66 4.51 -10.69 11.81
N GLU A 67 5.26 -9.85 12.53
CA GLU A 67 6.38 -10.31 13.35
C GLU A 67 5.91 -11.21 14.51
N GLN A 68 4.69 -10.99 14.99
CA GLN A 68 4.05 -11.81 16.02
C GLN A 68 3.45 -13.12 15.49
N LEU A 69 3.36 -13.31 14.16
CA LEU A 69 2.87 -14.57 13.60
C LEU A 69 3.87 -15.70 13.87
N PRO A 70 3.39 -16.90 14.22
CA PRO A 70 4.25 -18.06 14.38
C PRO A 70 4.93 -18.42 13.05
N CYS A 71 6.21 -18.84 13.13
CA CYS A 71 7.07 -19.15 11.97
C CYS A 71 6.45 -20.16 10.99
N ASP A 72 5.58 -21.06 11.48
CA ASP A 72 4.87 -22.07 10.68
C ASP A 72 3.83 -21.46 9.72
N ASN A 73 3.31 -20.27 10.04
CA ASN A 73 2.24 -19.59 9.29
C ASN A 73 2.67 -18.18 8.84
N GLN A 74 3.98 -17.95 8.73
CA GLN A 74 4.53 -16.65 8.41
C GLN A 74 4.70 -16.53 6.89
N PRO A 75 3.85 -15.76 6.18
CA PRO A 75 4.03 -15.54 4.75
C PRO A 75 5.36 -14.79 4.50
N PRO A 76 5.96 -14.91 3.31
CA PRO A 76 7.21 -14.22 3.00
C PRO A 76 7.08 -12.72 3.28
N TRP A 77 8.11 -12.13 3.89
CA TRP A 77 8.13 -10.72 4.24
C TRP A 77 8.04 -9.86 2.98
N ASP A 78 6.93 -9.14 2.81
CA ASP A 78 6.75 -8.15 1.75
C ASP A 78 6.32 -6.82 2.34
N TYR A 79 7.23 -5.84 2.31
CA TYR A 79 6.99 -4.50 2.83
C TYR A 79 5.81 -3.82 2.11
N TYR A 80 5.73 -3.93 0.78
CA TYR A 80 4.67 -3.28 0.01
C TYR A 80 3.32 -3.99 0.18
N GLY A 81 3.32 -5.29 0.47
CA GLY A 81 2.15 -6.04 0.92
C GLY A 81 1.62 -5.51 2.25
N ARG A 82 2.50 -5.32 3.25
CA ARG A 82 2.14 -4.71 4.54
C ARG A 82 1.66 -3.26 4.37
N PHE A 83 2.30 -2.50 3.49
CA PHE A 83 1.90 -1.14 3.11
C PHE A 83 0.49 -1.11 2.51
N LEU A 84 0.18 -2.03 1.60
CA LEU A 84 -1.14 -2.16 1.00
C LEU A 84 -2.21 -2.51 2.04
N GLU A 85 -1.94 -3.49 2.90
CA GLU A 85 -2.85 -3.89 3.98
C GLU A 85 -3.16 -2.72 4.90
N ALA A 86 -2.13 -1.99 5.36
CA ALA A 86 -2.30 -0.81 6.19
C ALA A 86 -3.10 0.30 5.48
N LEU A 87 -2.93 0.46 4.17
CA LEU A 87 -3.67 1.45 3.39
C LEU A 87 -5.15 1.08 3.28
N ILE A 88 -5.45 -0.19 3.04
CA ILE A 88 -6.84 -0.68 3.00
C ILE A 88 -7.49 -0.48 4.37
N GLN A 89 -6.79 -0.81 5.46
CA GLN A 89 -7.33 -0.60 6.81
C GLN A 89 -7.66 0.87 7.09
N VAL A 90 -6.75 1.81 6.82
CA VAL A 90 -7.05 3.24 7.07
C VAL A 90 -8.20 3.74 6.20
N LEU A 91 -8.31 3.25 4.96
CA LEU A 91 -9.42 3.57 4.06
C LEU A 91 -10.76 3.05 4.61
N GLN A 92 -10.78 1.83 5.16
CA GLN A 92 -11.97 1.25 5.80
C GLN A 92 -12.36 2.01 7.07
N GLU A 93 -11.39 2.36 7.92
CA GLU A 93 -11.63 3.13 9.15
C GLU A 93 -12.24 4.50 8.83
N HIS A 94 -11.81 5.12 7.74
CA HIS A 94 -12.36 6.39 7.26
C HIS A 94 -13.64 6.22 6.42
N SER A 95 -14.16 5.00 6.28
CA SER A 95 -15.34 4.67 5.44
C SER A 95 -15.21 5.16 3.99
N LEU A 96 -13.98 5.27 3.49
CA LEU A 96 -13.66 5.71 2.13
C LEU A 96 -13.63 4.54 1.15
N LEU A 97 -13.59 3.32 1.67
CA LEU A 97 -13.50 2.11 0.88
C LEU A 97 -14.32 1.01 1.53
N ASP A 98 -15.23 0.45 0.74
CA ASP A 98 -15.97 -0.74 1.10
C ASP A 98 -15.25 -1.98 0.58
N THR A 99 -15.06 -2.97 1.45
CA THR A 99 -14.33 -4.20 1.09
C THR A 99 -15.09 -5.03 0.07
N ASP A 100 -16.41 -5.01 0.10
CA ASP A 100 -17.26 -5.70 -0.88
C ASP A 100 -17.11 -5.04 -2.25
N GLU A 101 -17.12 -3.70 -2.31
CA GLU A 101 -16.87 -2.97 -3.56
C GLU A 101 -15.47 -3.26 -4.12
N LEU A 102 -14.44 -3.26 -3.26
CA LEU A 102 -13.07 -3.59 -3.70
C LEU A 102 -12.98 -5.04 -4.19
N GLN A 103 -13.58 -6.01 -3.49
CA GLN A 103 -13.64 -7.41 -3.91
C GLN A 103 -14.36 -7.57 -5.24
N SER A 104 -15.48 -6.86 -5.43
CA SER A 104 -16.25 -6.86 -6.67
C SER A 104 -15.43 -6.31 -7.85
N ARG A 105 -14.74 -5.18 -7.66
CA ARG A 105 -13.82 -4.59 -8.65
C ARG A 105 -12.63 -5.49 -8.97
N LEU A 106 -12.04 -6.11 -7.95
CA LEU A 106 -10.92 -7.04 -8.13
C LEU A 106 -11.37 -8.28 -8.92
N SER A 107 -12.57 -8.78 -8.65
CA SER A 107 -13.17 -9.91 -9.37
C SER A 107 -13.46 -9.56 -10.83
N ALA A 108 -13.97 -8.35 -11.09
CA ALA A 108 -14.17 -7.82 -12.44
C ALA A 108 -12.85 -7.67 -13.22
N LEU A 109 -11.79 -7.17 -12.58
CA LEU A 109 -10.45 -7.07 -13.20
C LEU A 109 -9.85 -8.44 -13.51
N LYS A 110 -9.96 -9.40 -12.58
CA LYS A 110 -9.47 -10.77 -12.79
C LYS A 110 -10.19 -11.46 -13.95
N SER A 111 -11.49 -11.24 -14.09
CA SER A 111 -12.27 -11.79 -15.18
C SER A 111 -11.94 -11.15 -16.53
N ASP A 112 -11.58 -9.86 -16.56
CA ASP A 112 -11.13 -9.16 -17.78
C ASP A 112 -9.76 -9.63 -18.29
N THR A 113 -8.80 -9.87 -17.38
CA THR A 113 -7.49 -10.46 -17.75
C THR A 113 -7.64 -11.86 -18.33
N GLN A 114 -8.54 -12.69 -17.79
CA GLN A 114 -8.85 -14.03 -18.34
C GLN A 114 -9.52 -13.96 -19.72
N ASN A 115 -10.29 -12.90 -19.99
CA ASN A 115 -10.95 -12.70 -21.29
C ASN A 115 -10.00 -12.11 -22.35
N THR A 116 -8.96 -11.40 -21.93
CA THR A 116 -7.95 -10.80 -22.83
C THR A 116 -6.96 -11.82 -23.39
N ASP A 117 -6.67 -12.91 -22.66
CA ASP A 117 -5.79 -13.99 -23.13
C ASP A 117 -6.41 -14.81 -24.28
N SER A 118 -7.75 -14.82 -24.39
CA SER A 118 -8.46 -15.51 -25.47
C SER A 118 -8.62 -14.70 -26.76
N ARG A 119 -8.11 -13.46 -26.83
CA ARG A 119 -8.33 -12.55 -27.98
C ARG A 119 -7.10 -12.29 -28.87
N SER A 120 -5.97 -12.95 -28.61
CA SER A 120 -4.80 -12.94 -29.50
C SER A 120 -4.60 -14.31 -30.12
N ILE A 121 -4.67 -14.62 -31.42
CA ILE A 121 -4.97 -13.99 -32.72
C ILE A 121 -5.39 -15.19 -33.64
N PRO A 122 -6.18 -15.03 -34.71
CA PRO A 122 -6.45 -16.04 -35.75
C PRO A 122 -5.21 -16.63 -36.45
#